data_AF-A0A558D9D4-F1
#
_entry.id   AF-A0A558D9D4-F1
#
_cell.length_a   1.000
_cell.length_b   1.000
_cell.length_c   1.000
_cell.angle_alpha   90.00
_cell.angle_beta   90.00
_cell.angle_gamma   90.00
#
_symmetry.space_group_name_H-M   'P 1'
#
loop_
_entity.id
_entity.type
_entity.pdbx_description
1 polymer ?
#
loop_
_entity_poly.entity_id
_entity_poly.type
_entity_poly.pdbx_seq_one_letter_code
_entity_poly.pdbx_strand_id
1 'polypeptide(L)' 'MKRKKLLHKLADYLNLDQRTLKTKRAKMKLILKQLRDKERKLQLKAEHEHDAAKKSRLSKELDILRAQRLKGISVLKELK' A
#
# COMPACT_ATOMS: atom_id res chain seq x y z
N MET A 1 -4.01 -40.88 -11.34
CA MET A 1 -3.48 -39.62 -11.90
C MET A 1 -2.03 -39.84 -12.33
N LYS A 2 -1.58 -39.26 -13.45
CA LYS A 2 -0.17 -39.38 -13.90
C LYS A 2 0.78 -38.63 -12.94
N ARG A 3 2.00 -39.17 -12.70
CA ARG A 3 3.04 -38.64 -11.79
C ARG A 3 3.23 -37.12 -11.86
N LYS A 4 3.24 -36.54 -13.08
CA LYS A 4 3.35 -35.10 -13.32
C LYS A 4 2.27 -34.26 -12.62
N LYS A 5 1.02 -34.72 -12.57
CA LYS A 5 -0.08 -34.00 -11.89
C LYS A 5 0.11 -33.95 -10.37
N LEU A 6 0.67 -35.00 -9.79
CA LEU A 6 0.95 -35.07 -8.35
C LEU A 6 2.09 -34.11 -7.97
N LEU A 7 3.17 -34.09 -8.75
CA LEU A 7 4.29 -33.16 -8.54
C LEU A 7 3.85 -31.70 -8.68
N HIS A 8 2.96 -31.41 -9.62
CA HIS A 8 2.41 -30.06 -9.78
C HIS A 8 1.58 -29.63 -8.58
N LYS A 9 0.69 -30.51 -8.08
CA LYS A 9 -0.09 -30.22 -6.86
C LYS A 9 0.80 -30.02 -5.63
N LEU A 10 1.86 -30.82 -5.48
CA LEU A 10 2.81 -30.65 -4.38
C LEU A 10 3.55 -29.32 -4.47
N ALA A 11 4.01 -28.95 -5.67
CA ALA A 11 4.63 -27.64 -5.90
C ALA A 11 3.64 -26.49 -5.63
N ASP A 12 2.38 -26.63 -6.05
CA ASP A 12 1.33 -25.64 -5.73
C ASP A 12 1.11 -25.50 -4.23
N TYR A 13 1.10 -26.62 -3.50
CA TYR A 13 0.92 -26.65 -2.06
C TYR A 13 2.09 -25.98 -1.32
N LEU A 14 3.32 -26.28 -1.74
CA LEU A 14 4.54 -25.68 -1.19
C LEU A 14 4.68 -24.18 -1.56
N ASN A 15 4.02 -23.72 -2.62
CA ASN A 15 4.04 -22.32 -3.07
C ASN A 15 2.88 -21.46 -2.54
N LEU A 16 1.97 -22.01 -1.72
CA LEU A 16 0.82 -21.29 -1.16
C LEU A 16 1.23 -20.02 -0.41
N ASP A 17 2.32 -20.08 0.37
CA ASP A 17 2.83 -18.93 1.11
C ASP A 17 3.35 -17.84 0.18
N GLN A 18 4.06 -18.21 -0.90
CA GLN A 18 4.54 -17.26 -1.90
C GLN A 18 3.38 -16.58 -2.63
N ARG A 19 2.32 -17.32 -2.99
CA ARG A 19 1.10 -16.76 -3.62
C ARG A 19 0.39 -15.80 -2.68
N THR A 20 0.32 -16.15 -1.40
CA THR A 20 -0.30 -15.32 -0.35
C THR A 20 0.51 -14.04 -0.14
N LEU A 21 1.84 -14.14 -0.06
CA LEU A 21 2.75 -13.00 0.05
C LEU A 21 2.66 -12.07 -1.17
N LYS A 22 2.64 -12.64 -2.38
CA LYS A 22 2.46 -11.88 -3.63
C LYS A 22 1.14 -11.10 -3.63
N THR A 23 0.06 -11.73 -3.19
CA THR A 23 -1.26 -11.10 -3.08
C THR A 23 -1.25 -9.97 -2.04
N LYS A 24 -0.65 -10.19 -0.86
CA LYS A 24 -0.50 -9.16 0.17
C LYS A 24 0.31 -7.95 -0.35
N ARG A 25 1.45 -8.19 -1.01
CA ARG A 25 2.26 -7.13 -1.63
C ARG A 25 1.46 -6.35 -2.68
N ALA A 26 0.70 -7.03 -3.53
CA ALA A 26 -0.11 -6.37 -4.55
C ALA A 26 -1.20 -5.46 -3.96
N LYS A 27 -1.95 -5.96 -2.96
CA LYS A 27 -2.96 -5.16 -2.23
C LYS A 27 -2.33 -3.95 -1.54
N MET A 28 -1.19 -4.13 -0.89
CA MET A 28 -0.50 -3.03 -0.21
C MET A 28 0.01 -1.97 -1.20
N LYS A 29 0.54 -2.36 -2.37
CA LYS A 29 0.90 -1.40 -3.44
C LYS A 29 -0.30 -0.58 -3.90
N LEU A 30 -1.48 -1.19 -4.02
CA LEU A 30 -2.71 -0.50 -4.39
C LEU A 30 -3.11 0.53 -3.32
N ILE A 31 -3.08 0.15 -2.04
CA ILE A 31 -3.38 1.07 -0.92
C ILE A 31 -2.37 2.23 -0.89
N LEU A 32 -1.07 1.95 -1.03
CA LEU A 32 -0.02 2.98 -1.06
C LEU A 32 -0.21 3.95 -2.24
N LYS A 33 -0.67 3.47 -3.40
CA LYS A 33 -1.03 4.32 -4.54
C LYS A 33 -2.21 5.23 -4.19
N GLN A 34 -3.27 4.69 -3.59
CA GLN A 34 -4.43 5.47 -3.16
C GLN A 34 -4.06 6.54 -2.12
N LEU A 35 -3.17 6.21 -1.16
CA LEU A 35 -2.66 7.17 -0.19
C LEU A 35 -1.90 8.30 -0.87
N ARG A 36 -1.01 7.99 -1.83
CA ARG A 36 -0.30 9.01 -2.62
C ARG A 36 -1.26 9.93 -3.37
N ASP A 37 -2.30 9.37 -3.97
CA ASP A 37 -3.27 10.16 -4.74
C ASP A 37 -4.11 11.05 -3.81
N LYS A 38 -4.43 10.58 -2.59
CA LYS A 38 -5.06 11.41 -1.54
C LYS A 38 -4.15 12.52 -1.05
N GLU A 39 -2.88 12.23 -0.77
CA GLU A 39 -1.87 13.23 -0.39
C GLU A 39 -1.79 14.36 -1.41
N ARG A 40 -1.72 14.03 -2.70
CA ARG A 40 -1.68 15.03 -3.78
C ARG A 40 -2.92 15.92 -3.79
N LYS A 41 -4.11 15.32 -3.66
CA LYS A 41 -5.37 16.08 -3.61
C LYS A 41 -5.45 16.98 -2.39
N LEU A 42 -5.00 16.49 -1.23
CA LEU A 42 -5.04 17.23 0.02
C LEU A 42 -4.02 18.39 0.00
N GLN A 43 -2.85 18.16 -0.58
CA GLN A 43 -1.83 19.18 -0.78
C GLN A 43 -2.36 20.31 -1.66
N LEU A 44 -2.95 20.00 -2.82
CA LEU A 44 -3.56 21.00 -3.69
C LEU A 44 -4.67 21.79 -2.97
N LYS A 45 -5.49 21.13 -2.16
CA LYS A 45 -6.50 21.80 -1.34
C LYS A 45 -5.87 22.76 -0.32
N ALA A 46 -4.79 22.36 0.34
CA ALA A 46 -4.10 23.19 1.32
C ALA A 46 -3.38 24.40 0.69
N GLU A 47 -2.89 24.25 -0.56
CA GLU A 47 -2.25 25.32 -1.33
C GLU A 47 -3.25 26.41 -1.74
N HIS A 48 -4.50 26.04 -2.02
CA HIS A 48 -5.59 26.96 -2.40
C HIS A 48 -6.48 27.41 -1.22
N GLU A 49 -6.20 26.95 0.00
CA GLU A 49 -6.98 27.34 1.18
C GLU A 49 -6.44 28.66 1.77
N HIS A 50 -7.33 29.64 1.89
CA HIS A 50 -7.01 30.97 2.42
C HIS A 50 -7.37 31.12 3.90
N ASP A 51 -8.23 30.24 4.42
CA ASP A 51 -8.54 30.19 5.85
C ASP A 51 -7.40 29.50 6.62
N ALA A 52 -6.77 30.23 7.54
CA ALA A 52 -5.63 29.74 8.30
C ALA A 52 -5.94 28.51 9.16
N ALA A 53 -7.15 28.42 9.73
CA ALA A 53 -7.56 27.30 10.57
C ALA A 53 -7.79 26.04 9.73
N LYS A 54 -8.46 26.16 8.58
CA LYS A 54 -8.64 25.07 7.62
C LYS A 54 -7.31 24.62 7.02
N LYS A 55 -6.44 25.56 6.65
CA LYS A 55 -5.09 25.26 6.13
C LYS A 55 -4.27 24.47 7.16
N SER A 56 -4.32 24.86 8.44
CA SER A 56 -3.66 24.12 9.52
C SER A 56 -4.21 22.69 9.68
N ARG A 57 -5.54 22.51 9.62
CA ARG A 57 -6.17 21.18 9.66
C ARG A 57 -5.74 20.30 8.49
N LEU A 58 -5.76 20.85 7.27
CA LEU A 58 -5.33 20.16 6.06
C LEU A 58 -3.84 19.76 6.14
N SER A 59 -2.98 20.63 6.68
CA SER A 59 -1.56 20.30 6.89
C SER A 59 -1.38 19.13 7.85
N LYS A 60 -2.09 19.12 8.99
CA LYS A 60 -2.02 18.00 9.95
C LYS A 60 -2.46 16.68 9.33
N GLU A 61 -3.55 16.69 8.56
CA GLU A 61 -4.03 15.51 7.86
C GLU A 61 -3.02 15.04 6.79
N LEU A 62 -2.36 15.97 6.09
CA LEU A 62 -1.29 15.68 5.14
C LEU A 62 -0.13 14.95 5.80
N ASP A 63 0.30 15.43 6.97
CA ASP A 63 1.42 14.85 7.72
C ASP A 63 1.11 13.44 8.20
N ILE A 64 -0.11 13.21 8.72
CA ILE A 64 -0.57 11.87 9.11
C ILE A 64 -0.56 10.93 7.89
N LEU A 65 -1.12 11.36 6.76
CA LEU A 65 -1.14 10.56 5.53
C LEU A 65 0.27 10.20 5.06
N ARG A 66 1.17 11.17 5.01
CA ARG A 66 2.57 10.97 4.63
C ARG A 66 3.28 9.99 5.56
N ALA A 67 3.11 10.13 6.87
CA ALA A 67 3.69 9.22 7.86
C ALA A 67 3.20 7.79 7.66
N GLN A 68 1.89 7.59 7.47
CA GLN A 68 1.31 6.26 7.24
C GLN A 68 1.79 5.64 5.92
N ARG A 69 1.88 6.44 4.85
CA ARG A 69 2.40 5.97 3.56
C ARG A 69 3.86 5.56 3.66
N LEU A 70 4.70 6.34 4.35
CA LEU A 70 6.11 6.01 4.58
C LEU A 70 6.26 4.72 5.38
N LYS A 71 5.47 4.56 6.44
CA LYS A 71 5.43 3.32 7.23
C LYS A 71 5.06 2.12 6.35
N GLY A 72 4.02 2.23 5.53
CA GLY A 72 3.62 1.16 4.62
C GLY A 72 4.67 0.86 3.53
N ILE A 73 5.43 1.86 3.06
CA ILE A 73 6.57 1.64 2.15
C ILE A 73 7.67 0.85 2.85
N SER A 74 7.98 1.13 4.13
CA SER A 74 8.96 0.34 4.91
C SER A 74 8.54 -1.12 4.99
N VAL A 75 7.30 -1.38 5.40
CA VAL A 75 6.73 -2.72 5.50
C VAL A 75 6.77 -3.46 4.15
N LEU A 76 6.50 -2.76 3.04
CA LEU A 76 6.61 -3.35 1.69
C LEU A 76 8.05 -3.72 1.31
N LYS A 77 9.06 -3.00 1.81
CA LYS A 77 10.48 -3.33 1.59
C LYS A 77 10.92 -4.53 2.42
N GLU A 78 10.44 -4.64 3.66
CA GLU A 78 10.72 -5.78 4.54
C GLU A 78 10.03 -7.07 4.06
N LEU A 79 8.86 -6.93 3.44
CA LEU A 79 8.15 -8.05 2.86
C LEU A 79 8.81 -8.60 1.59
N LYS A 80 9.92 -8.03 1.10
CA LYS A 80 10.55 -8.28 -0.20
C LYS A 80 11.46 -9.52 -0.18
#